data_AF-T1BDK1-F1
#
_entry.id   AF-T1BDK1-F1
#
_cell.length_a   1.000
_cell.length_b   1.000
_cell.length_c   1.000
_cell.angle_alpha   90.00
_cell.angle_beta   90.00
_cell.angle_gamma   90.00
#
_symmetry.space_group_name_H-M   'P 1'
#
loop_
_entity.id
_entity.type
_entity.pdbx_description
1 polymer ?
#
loop_
_entity_poly.entity_id
_entity_poly.type
_entity_poly.pdbx_seq_one_letter_code
_entity_poly.pdbx_strand_id
1 'polypeptide(L)'
;SANKALEAAQIHTQLGEAYMQRGNLKGALAKLQLALKFDDSYVPAHTVLAVLYERIGEYGNAEHQYRRVLDLEPKSGSANNNLGAFLCRTGKVEESLQYF
;
A
#
# COMPACT_ATOMS: atom_id res chain seq x y z
N SER A 1 -7.31 -15.35 17.69
CA SER A 1 -7.09 -16.33 16.61
C SER A 1 -6.67 -15.57 15.37
N ALA A 2 -5.94 -16.21 14.44
CA ALA A 2 -5.51 -15.60 13.18
C ALA A 2 -6.67 -14.95 12.41
N ASN A 3 -7.87 -15.56 12.46
CA ASN A 3 -9.06 -15.03 11.83
C ASN A 3 -9.48 -13.63 12.32
N LYS A 4 -9.31 -13.34 13.64
CA LYS A 4 -9.63 -12.02 14.21
C LYS A 4 -8.61 -10.95 13.82
N ALA A 5 -7.35 -11.34 13.63
CA ALA A 5 -6.30 -10.42 13.20
C ALA A 5 -6.51 -9.97 11.75
N LEU A 6 -6.79 -10.92 10.86
CA LEU A 6 -7.13 -10.64 9.46
C LEU A 6 -8.38 -9.74 9.35
N GLU A 7 -9.44 -10.05 10.09
CA GLU A 7 -10.67 -9.23 10.10
C GLU A 7 -10.40 -7.79 10.57
N ALA A 8 -9.59 -7.63 11.62
CA ALA A 8 -9.19 -6.30 12.10
C ALA A 8 -8.38 -5.53 11.03
N ALA A 9 -7.47 -6.20 10.32
CA ALA A 9 -6.70 -5.60 9.23
C ALA A 9 -7.61 -5.16 8.06
N GLN A 10 -8.59 -5.99 7.69
CA GLN A 10 -9.60 -5.66 6.67
C GLN A 10 -10.40 -4.41 7.05
N ILE A 11 -10.97 -4.37 8.26
CA ILE A 11 -11.79 -3.24 8.74
C ILE A 11 -10.95 -1.95 8.76
N HIS A 12 -9.73 -2.02 9.29
CA HIS A 12 -8.87 -0.85 9.36
C HIS A 12 -8.41 -0.37 7.98
N THR A 13 -8.24 -1.27 7.01
CA THR A 13 -7.95 -0.89 5.61
C THR A 13 -9.12 -0.16 4.98
N GLN A 14 -10.34 -0.68 5.11
CA GLN A 14 -11.56 -0.03 4.61
C GLN A 14 -11.78 1.36 5.24
N LEU A 15 -11.53 1.49 6.55
CA LEU A 15 -11.58 2.80 7.22
C LEU A 15 -10.50 3.75 6.69
N GLY A 16 -9.31 3.24 6.40
CA GLY A 16 -8.22 3.97 5.77
C GLY A 16 -8.63 4.57 4.43
N GLU A 17 -9.14 3.73 3.53
CA GLU A 17 -9.66 4.13 2.22
C GLU A 17 -10.78 5.17 2.34
N ALA A 18 -11.75 4.94 3.23
CA ALA A 18 -12.86 5.87 3.45
C ALA A 18 -12.37 7.24 3.94
N TYR A 19 -11.35 7.28 4.80
CA TYR A 19 -10.74 8.53 5.23
C TYR A 19 -9.95 9.21 4.10
N MET A 20 -9.27 8.46 3.23
CA MET A 20 -8.61 9.01 2.04
C MET A 20 -9.63 9.68 1.11
N GLN A 21 -10.74 9.02 0.84
CA GLN A 21 -11.80 9.55 -0.02
C GLN A 21 -12.36 10.87 0.51
N ARG A 22 -12.45 11.01 1.85
CA ARG A 22 -12.88 12.25 2.53
C ARG A 22 -11.78 13.30 2.70
N GLY A 23 -10.57 13.04 2.19
CA GLY A 23 -9.42 13.95 2.32
C GLY A 23 -8.77 13.95 3.71
N ASN A 24 -9.21 13.11 4.64
CA ASN A 24 -8.58 12.97 5.96
C ASN A 24 -7.36 12.05 5.88
N LEU A 25 -6.26 12.57 5.30
CA LEU A 25 -5.05 11.79 5.04
C LEU A 25 -4.34 11.32 6.32
N LYS A 26 -4.37 12.14 7.38
CA LYS A 26 -3.82 11.76 8.70
C LYS A 26 -4.62 10.63 9.34
N GLY A 27 -5.95 10.69 9.26
CA GLY A 27 -6.82 9.61 9.73
C GLY A 27 -6.59 8.32 8.96
N ALA A 28 -6.46 8.42 7.62
CA ALA A 28 -6.17 7.28 6.77
C ALA A 28 -4.86 6.59 7.16
N LEU A 29 -3.79 7.36 7.33
CA LEU A 29 -2.47 6.84 7.72
C LEU A 29 -2.55 6.06 9.02
N ALA A 30 -3.22 6.61 10.04
CA ALA A 30 -3.37 5.97 11.33
C ALA A 30 -4.13 4.63 11.24
N LYS A 31 -5.17 4.54 10.38
CA LYS A 31 -5.93 3.30 10.20
C LYS A 31 -5.14 2.25 9.43
N LEU A 32 -4.45 2.64 8.36
CA LEU A 32 -3.64 1.70 7.57
C LEU A 32 -2.45 1.15 8.35
N GLN A 33 -1.77 1.98 9.15
CA GLN A 33 -0.73 1.52 10.06
C GLN A 33 -1.29 0.55 11.12
N LEU A 34 -2.50 0.79 11.61
CA LEU A 34 -3.14 -0.12 12.55
C LEU A 34 -3.53 -1.44 11.89
N ALA A 35 -3.97 -1.43 10.62
CA ALA A 35 -4.22 -2.66 9.86
C ALA A 35 -2.96 -3.54 9.82
N LEU A 36 -1.81 -2.95 9.50
CA LEU A 36 -0.53 -3.65 9.45
C LEU A 36 0.03 -4.06 10.83
N LYS A 37 -0.45 -3.46 11.92
CA LYS A 37 -0.16 -3.96 13.28
C LYS A 37 -0.93 -5.22 13.62
N PHE A 38 -2.11 -5.42 13.03
CA PHE A 38 -2.89 -6.64 13.22
C PHE A 38 -2.41 -7.76 12.30
N ASP A 39 -2.13 -7.45 11.05
CA ASP A 39 -1.60 -8.39 10.06
C ASP A 39 -0.64 -7.65 9.13
N ASP A 40 0.66 -7.88 9.33
CA ASP A 40 1.75 -7.27 8.56
C ASP A 40 1.96 -7.93 7.18
N SER A 41 1.17 -8.95 6.87
CA SER A 41 1.14 -9.63 5.58
C SER A 41 -0.11 -9.29 4.76
N TYR A 42 -1.00 -8.46 5.30
CA TYR A 42 -2.26 -8.10 4.63
C TYR A 42 -2.01 -7.15 3.45
N VAL A 43 -1.85 -7.74 2.27
CA VAL A 43 -1.51 -7.06 1.00
C VAL A 43 -2.35 -5.81 0.71
N PRO A 44 -3.70 -5.82 0.85
CA PRO A 44 -4.49 -4.62 0.56
C PRO A 44 -4.10 -3.40 1.41
N ALA A 45 -3.72 -3.59 2.68
CA ALA A 45 -3.27 -2.48 3.53
C ALA A 45 -1.96 -1.86 3.01
N HIS A 46 -1.00 -2.68 2.57
CA HIS A 46 0.23 -2.20 1.95
C HIS A 46 -0.05 -1.40 0.67
N THR A 47 -0.89 -1.91 -0.23
CA THR A 47 -1.26 -1.21 -1.48
C THR A 47 -1.90 0.15 -1.20
N VAL A 48 -2.89 0.21 -0.31
CA VAL A 48 -3.58 1.47 0.01
C VAL A 48 -2.64 2.45 0.72
N LEU A 49 -1.78 1.95 1.61
CA LEU A 49 -0.79 2.78 2.28
C LEU A 49 0.26 3.35 1.32
N ALA A 50 0.65 2.59 0.29
CA ALA A 50 1.51 3.08 -0.78
C ALA A 50 0.86 4.26 -1.52
N VAL A 51 -0.40 4.11 -1.95
CA VAL A 51 -1.17 5.19 -2.62
C VAL A 51 -1.35 6.40 -1.71
N LEU A 52 -1.57 6.19 -0.41
CA LEU A 52 -1.64 7.29 0.55
C LEU A 52 -0.32 8.05 0.62
N TYR A 53 0.81 7.35 0.73
CA TYR A 53 2.13 7.95 0.76
C TYR A 53 2.43 8.74 -0.52
N GLU A 54 2.03 8.24 -1.70
CA GLU A 54 2.10 9.02 -2.94
C GLU A 54 1.33 10.33 -2.83
N ARG A 55 0.09 10.28 -2.30
CA ARG A 55 -0.78 11.46 -2.19
C ARG A 55 -0.25 12.52 -1.23
N ILE A 56 0.53 12.13 -0.23
CA ILE A 56 1.16 13.08 0.71
C ILE A 56 2.62 13.43 0.35
N GLY A 57 3.13 12.94 -0.78
CA GLY A 57 4.48 13.26 -1.28
C GLY A 57 5.61 12.46 -0.63
N GLU A 58 5.29 11.44 0.16
CA GLU A 58 6.25 10.59 0.88
C GLU A 58 6.70 9.42 0.00
N TYR A 59 7.34 9.71 -1.14
CA TYR A 59 7.61 8.72 -2.18
C TYR A 59 8.49 7.55 -1.73
N GLY A 60 9.48 7.78 -0.85
CA GLY A 60 10.30 6.70 -0.31
C GLY A 60 9.48 5.68 0.50
N ASN A 61 8.50 6.17 1.27
CA ASN A 61 7.59 5.31 2.02
C ASN A 61 6.61 4.59 1.07
N ALA A 62 6.12 5.27 0.03
CA ALA A 62 5.26 4.65 -0.98
C ALA A 62 5.96 3.47 -1.67
N GLU A 63 7.20 3.68 -2.13
CA GLU A 63 8.01 2.64 -2.77
C GLU A 63 8.22 1.43 -1.86
N HIS A 64 8.55 1.67 -0.59
CA HIS A 64 8.74 0.60 0.39
C HIS A 64 7.48 -0.27 0.51
N GLN A 65 6.29 0.34 0.56
CA GLN A 65 5.03 -0.42 0.62
C GLN A 65 4.76 -1.19 -0.68
N TYR A 66 5.00 -0.60 -1.86
CA TYR A 66 4.84 -1.30 -3.12
C TYR A 66 5.77 -2.50 -3.27
N ARG A 67 7.04 -2.37 -2.86
CA ARG A 67 7.97 -3.50 -2.83
C ARG A 67 7.52 -4.58 -1.85
N ARG A 68 6.94 -4.19 -0.72
CA ARG A 68 6.39 -5.17 0.23
C ARG A 68 5.21 -5.97 -0.35
N VAL A 69 4.35 -5.33 -1.16
CA VAL A 69 3.31 -6.04 -1.93
C VAL A 69 3.95 -7.07 -2.87
N LEU A 70 5.02 -6.71 -3.57
CA LEU A 70 5.74 -7.64 -4.46
C LEU A 70 6.43 -8.79 -3.70
N ASP A 71 6.99 -8.53 -2.52
CA ASP A 71 7.57 -9.60 -1.69
C ASP A 71 6.51 -10.62 -1.24
N LEU A 72 5.31 -10.13 -0.90
CA LEU A 72 4.18 -10.96 -0.47
C LEU A 72 3.55 -11.70 -1.65
N GLU A 73 3.53 -11.09 -2.84
CA GLU A 73 2.95 -11.63 -4.06
C GLU A 73 3.91 -11.52 -5.26
N PRO A 74 5.00 -12.31 -5.31
CA PRO A 74 6.08 -12.13 -6.29
C PRO A 74 5.70 -12.42 -7.74
N LYS A 75 4.51 -12.99 -7.97
CA LYS A 75 3.98 -13.31 -9.30
C LYS A 75 2.74 -12.47 -9.66
N SER A 76 2.42 -11.46 -8.85
CA SER A 76 1.23 -10.64 -9.05
C SER A 76 1.46 -9.60 -10.13
N GLY A 77 0.75 -9.73 -11.25
CA GLY A 77 0.79 -8.75 -12.33
C GLY A 77 0.29 -7.37 -11.89
N SER A 78 -0.67 -7.31 -10.95
CA SER A 78 -1.13 -6.03 -10.39
C SER A 78 -0.08 -5.39 -9.49
N ALA A 79 0.66 -6.17 -8.70
CA ALA A 79 1.79 -5.68 -7.90
C ALA A 79 2.88 -5.07 -8.79
N ASN A 80 3.28 -5.79 -9.84
CA ASN A 80 4.24 -5.31 -10.83
C ASN A 80 3.76 -4.01 -11.50
N ASN A 81 2.51 -3.98 -11.99
CA ASN A 81 1.94 -2.77 -12.60
C ASN A 81 1.91 -1.57 -11.63
N ASN A 82 1.53 -1.79 -10.37
CA ASN A 82 1.47 -0.71 -9.37
C ASN A 82 2.87 -0.13 -9.08
N LEU A 83 3.88 -0.99 -8.86
CA LEU A 83 5.26 -0.53 -8.64
C LEU A 83 5.84 0.12 -9.91
N GLY A 84 5.65 -0.49 -11.08
CA GLY A 84 6.08 0.08 -12.36
C GLY A 84 5.49 1.46 -12.62
N ALA A 85 4.17 1.62 -12.47
CA ALA A 85 3.49 2.90 -12.63
C ALA A 85 3.93 3.95 -11.59
N PHE A 86 4.21 3.53 -10.36
CA PHE A 86 4.79 4.41 -9.34
C PHE A 86 6.20 4.88 -9.72
N LEU A 87 7.08 3.96 -10.15
CA LEU A 87 8.45 4.26 -10.57
C LEU A 87 8.47 5.20 -11.79
N CYS A 88 7.60 4.98 -12.78
CA CYS A 88 7.43 5.90 -13.91
C CYS A 88 7.10 7.33 -13.43
N ARG A 89 6.09 7.47 -12.55
CA ARG A 89 5.61 8.77 -12.07
C ARG A 89 6.63 9.49 -11.18
N THR A 90 7.54 8.77 -10.55
CA THR A 90 8.58 9.32 -9.66
C THR A 90 9.95 9.46 -10.31
N GLY A 91 10.04 9.27 -11.64
CA GLY A 91 11.26 9.51 -12.43
C GLY A 91 12.25 8.36 -12.46
N LYS A 92 11.90 7.18 -11.96
CA LYS A 92 12.71 5.95 -12.00
C LYS A 92 12.33 5.10 -13.21
N VAL A 93 12.38 5.69 -14.40
CA VAL A 93 11.83 5.09 -15.63
C VAL A 93 12.57 3.82 -16.02
N GLU A 94 13.90 3.82 -15.97
CA GLU A 94 14.72 2.65 -16.32
C GLU A 94 14.39 1.46 -15.42
N GLU A 95 14.17 1.71 -14.13
CA GLU A 95 13.78 0.68 -13.18
C GLU A 95 12.36 0.16 -13.44
N SER A 96 11.42 1.03 -13.85
CA SER A 96 10.03 0.63 -14.10
C SER A 96 9.88 -0.43 -15.21
N LEU A 97 10.81 -0.45 -16.18
CA LEU A 97 10.74 -1.32 -17.36
C LEU A 97 10.82 -2.81 -17.02
N GLN A 98 11.39 -3.18 -15.88
CA GLN A 98 11.43 -4.58 -15.45
C GLN A 98 10.08 -5.11 -14.93
N TYR A 99 9.12 -4.21 -14.69
CA TYR A 99 7.83 -4.52 -14.09
C TYR A 99 6.66 -4.48 -15.12
N PHE A 100 6.96 -4.22 -16.39
CA PHE A 100 6.03 -4.34 -17.52
C PHE A 100 6.43 -5.53 -18.41
#